data_AF-A0A7R7DJJ7-F1
#
_entry.id   AF-A0A7R7DJJ7-F1
#
_cell.length_a   1.000
_cell.length_b   1.000
_cell.length_c   1.000
_cell.angle_alpha   90.00
_cell.angle_beta   90.00
_cell.angle_gamma   90.00
#
_symmetry.space_group_name_H-M   'P 1'
#
loop_
_entity.id
_entity.type
_entity.pdbx_description
1 polymer ?
#
loop_
_entity_poly.entity_id
_entity_poly.type
_entity_poly.pdbx_seq_one_letter_code
_entity_poly.pdbx_strand_id
1 'polypeptide(L)'
;MTVYTDLPRWPGRGRLWSHLVSDASPAELHAFAEACGVPRRAFERDHYDLTAEAHRLAVTLGARVVPSRELVRLLTTAGLRRPKRRGRPRRPPAAPSPAAGSLPPGGAVGPGAEKS
;
A
#
# COMPACT_ATOMS: atom_id res chain seq x y z
N MET A 1 -26.24 -0.74 1.66
CA MET A 1 -25.40 -0.73 0.46
C MET A 1 -25.44 0.69 -0.09
N THR A 2 -24.32 1.38 0.03
CA THR A 2 -24.21 2.80 -0.30
C THR A 2 -22.86 3.06 -0.96
N VAL A 3 -22.88 3.84 -2.04
CA VAL A 3 -21.67 4.36 -2.68
C VAL A 3 -21.36 5.76 -2.13
N TYR A 4 -20.10 5.98 -1.81
CA TYR A 4 -19.62 7.23 -1.23
C TYR A 4 -18.51 7.84 -2.08
N THR A 5 -18.50 9.17 -2.16
CA THR A 5 -17.43 9.94 -2.82
C THR A 5 -16.93 11.05 -1.90
N ASP A 6 -15.68 11.47 -2.05
CA ASP A 6 -15.20 12.74 -1.48
C ASP A 6 -15.30 13.88 -2.49
N LEU A 7 -15.09 15.12 -2.02
CA LEU A 7 -15.02 16.28 -2.90
C LEU A 7 -13.77 16.22 -3.77
N PRO A 8 -13.82 16.73 -5.02
CA PRO A 8 -12.67 16.76 -5.91
C PRO A 8 -11.63 17.77 -5.41
N ARG A 9 -10.72 17.33 -4.55
CA ARG A 9 -9.71 18.16 -3.86
C ARG A 9 -8.28 17.74 -4.17
N TRP A 10 -8.10 16.61 -4.83
CA TRP A 10 -6.79 16.01 -5.06
C TRP A 10 -6.27 16.48 -6.43
N PRO A 11 -5.21 17.31 -6.49
CA PRO A 11 -4.66 17.75 -7.77
C PRO A 11 -3.86 16.62 -8.43
N GLY A 12 -4.08 16.40 -9.73
CA GLY A 12 -3.35 15.42 -10.52
C GLY A 12 -3.56 15.61 -12.01
N ARG A 13 -2.49 15.53 -12.82
CA ARG A 13 -2.55 15.67 -14.30
C ARG A 13 -3.35 16.90 -14.78
N GLY A 14 -3.22 18.04 -14.10
CA GLY A 14 -3.93 19.28 -14.43
C GLY A 14 -5.43 19.29 -14.11
N ARG A 15 -5.91 18.33 -13.31
CA ARG A 15 -7.32 18.17 -12.94
C ARG A 15 -7.47 17.94 -11.43
N LEU A 16 -8.68 18.16 -10.92
CA LEU A 16 -9.06 17.78 -9.55
C LEU A 16 -9.72 16.40 -9.58
N TRP A 17 -9.36 15.60 -8.58
CA TRP A 17 -9.79 14.22 -8.43
C TRP A 17 -10.49 14.00 -7.09
N SER A 18 -11.42 13.06 -7.09
CA SER A 18 -12.08 12.50 -5.90
C SER A 18 -11.98 10.98 -5.91
N HIS A 19 -12.33 10.35 -4.80
CA HIS A 19 -12.33 8.91 -4.60
C HIS A 19 -13.75 8.41 -4.45
N LEU A 20 -14.04 7.24 -5.01
CA LEU A 20 -15.32 6.55 -4.94
C LEU A 20 -15.15 5.18 -4.28
N VAL A 21 -15.99 4.85 -3.30
CA VAL A 21 -15.96 3.59 -2.54
C VAL A 21 -17.37 3.02 -2.32
N SER A 22 -17.46 1.73 -2.01
CA SER A 22 -18.68 1.08 -1.51
C SER A 22 -18.46 0.59 -0.07
N ASP A 23 -19.51 0.58 0.74
CA ASP A 23 -19.55 -0.01 2.09
C ASP A 23 -19.89 -1.50 2.10
N ALA A 24 -20.25 -2.08 0.96
CA ALA A 24 -20.82 -3.42 0.88
C ALA A 24 -20.01 -4.38 -0.01
N SER A 25 -19.68 -3.96 -1.25
CA SER A 25 -18.96 -4.86 -2.17
C SER A 25 -18.18 -4.14 -3.29
N PRO A 26 -17.07 -4.74 -3.77
CA PRO A 26 -16.40 -4.26 -4.99
C PRO A 26 -17.28 -4.41 -6.24
N ALA A 27 -18.11 -5.45 -6.33
CA ALA A 27 -18.94 -5.72 -7.51
C ALA A 27 -19.93 -4.57 -7.78
N GLU A 28 -20.63 -4.10 -6.75
CA GLU A 28 -21.44 -2.88 -6.81
C GLU A 28 -20.62 -1.68 -7.26
N LEU A 29 -19.45 -1.47 -6.63
CA LEU A 29 -18.60 -0.33 -6.94
C LEU A 29 -18.19 -0.32 -8.42
N HIS A 30 -17.99 -1.49 -9.02
CA HIS A 30 -17.70 -1.63 -10.45
C HIS A 30 -18.88 -1.22 -11.32
N ALA A 31 -20.08 -1.74 -11.02
CA ALA A 31 -21.29 -1.39 -11.76
C ALA A 31 -21.60 0.12 -11.66
N PHE A 32 -21.43 0.71 -10.48
CA PHE A 32 -21.64 2.14 -10.27
C PHE A 32 -20.60 2.99 -11.02
N ALA A 33 -19.32 2.59 -10.99
CA ALA A 33 -18.27 3.27 -11.72
C ALA A 33 -18.49 3.22 -13.25
N GLU A 34 -18.95 2.09 -13.78
CA GLU A 34 -19.31 1.97 -15.20
C GLU A 34 -20.48 2.89 -15.58
N ALA A 35 -21.50 2.99 -14.73
CA ALA A 35 -22.60 3.95 -14.91
C ALA A 35 -22.12 5.42 -14.89
N CYS A 36 -21.03 5.70 -14.18
CA CYS A 36 -20.37 7.01 -14.18
C CYS A 36 -19.44 7.23 -15.40
N GLY A 37 -19.33 6.27 -16.32
CA GLY A 37 -18.41 6.32 -17.46
C GLY A 37 -16.94 6.10 -17.09
N VAL A 38 -16.67 5.57 -15.89
CA VAL A 38 -15.31 5.34 -15.38
C VAL A 38 -14.84 3.95 -15.79
N PRO A 39 -13.72 3.83 -16.51
CA PRO A 39 -13.28 2.54 -17.01
C PRO A 39 -12.77 1.64 -15.89
N ARG A 40 -12.99 0.32 -16.03
CA ARG A 40 -12.58 -0.69 -15.04
C ARG A 40 -11.10 -0.63 -14.62
N ARG A 41 -10.21 -0.20 -15.53
CA ARG A 41 -8.77 -0.03 -15.30
C ARG A 41 -8.42 1.08 -14.30
N ALA A 42 -9.33 1.99 -14.00
CA ALA A 42 -9.15 3.05 -13.01
C ALA A 42 -9.41 2.56 -11.57
N PHE A 43 -9.66 1.26 -11.39
CA PHE A 43 -9.86 0.66 -10.08
C PHE A 43 -8.53 0.45 -9.34
N GLU A 44 -8.38 1.12 -8.21
CA GLU A 44 -7.18 1.07 -7.36
C GLU A 44 -7.43 0.20 -6.12
N ARG A 45 -7.59 -1.12 -6.34
CA ARG A 45 -7.76 -2.20 -5.33
C ARG A 45 -9.03 -2.17 -4.48
N ASP A 46 -9.44 -1.01 -3.99
CA ASP A 46 -10.60 -0.83 -3.10
C ASP A 46 -11.42 0.44 -3.41
N HIS A 47 -10.98 1.27 -4.35
CA HIS A 47 -11.66 2.51 -4.74
C HIS A 47 -11.44 2.83 -6.24
N TYR A 48 -12.19 3.81 -6.74
CA TYR A 48 -11.92 4.47 -8.03
C TYR A 48 -11.52 5.92 -7.82
N ASP A 49 -10.63 6.42 -8.67
CA ASP A 49 -10.36 7.84 -8.80
C ASP A 49 -11.29 8.44 -9.87
N LEU A 50 -12.02 9.48 -9.49
CA LEU A 50 -12.95 10.21 -10.34
C LEU A 50 -12.39 11.58 -10.70
N THR A 51 -12.64 12.01 -11.93
CA THR A 51 -12.44 13.41 -12.31
C THR A 51 -13.60 14.26 -11.79
N ALA A 52 -13.44 15.59 -11.76
CA ALA A 52 -14.52 16.50 -11.36
C ALA A 52 -15.82 16.34 -12.19
N GLU A 53 -15.73 15.91 -13.45
CA GLU A 53 -16.91 15.56 -14.27
C GLU A 53 -17.57 14.27 -13.79
N ALA A 54 -16.79 13.20 -13.62
CA ALA A 54 -17.31 11.91 -13.16
C ALA A 54 -17.87 12.00 -11.73
N HIS A 55 -17.27 12.82 -10.87
CA HIS A 55 -17.79 13.14 -9.53
C HIS A 55 -19.21 13.71 -9.60
N ARG A 56 -19.45 14.69 -10.48
CA ARG A 56 -20.78 15.29 -10.64
C ARG A 56 -21.81 14.24 -11.04
N LEU A 57 -21.46 13.36 -11.98
CA LEU A 57 -22.32 12.26 -12.38
C LEU A 57 -22.57 11.26 -11.25
N ALA A 58 -21.53 10.90 -10.48
CA ALA A 58 -21.66 10.02 -9.32
C ALA A 58 -22.66 10.57 -8.30
N VAL A 59 -22.60 11.88 -7.99
CA VAL A 59 -23.56 12.52 -7.09
C VAL A 59 -24.97 12.48 -7.66
N THR A 60 -25.15 12.77 -8.95
CA THR A 60 -26.45 12.67 -9.63
C THR A 60 -27.02 11.25 -9.59
N LEU A 61 -26.17 10.23 -9.69
CA LEU A 61 -26.55 8.81 -9.60
C LEU A 61 -26.75 8.32 -8.15
N GLY A 62 -26.60 9.20 -7.16
CA GLY A 62 -26.92 8.91 -5.75
C GLY A 62 -25.71 8.60 -4.86
N ALA A 63 -24.48 8.82 -5.32
CA ALA A 63 -23.31 8.70 -4.44
C ALA A 63 -23.36 9.77 -3.34
N ARG A 64 -23.11 9.36 -2.10
CA ARG A 64 -23.09 10.27 -0.95
C ARG A 64 -21.73 10.95 -0.81
N VAL A 65 -21.74 12.28 -0.77
CA VAL A 65 -20.51 13.07 -0.56
C VAL A 65 -20.14 13.05 0.93
N VAL A 66 -18.94 12.59 1.24
CA VAL A 66 -18.38 12.56 2.61
C VAL A 66 -16.92 13.00 2.61
N PRO A 67 -16.35 13.42 3.76
CA PRO A 67 -14.92 13.71 3.83
C PRO A 67 -14.06 12.48 3.48
N SER A 68 -12.88 12.67 2.89
CA SER A 68 -11.98 11.57 2.52
C SER A 68 -11.61 10.65 3.69
N ARG A 69 -11.50 11.21 4.90
CA ARG A 69 -11.25 10.43 6.13
C ARG A 69 -12.39 9.46 6.44
N GLU A 70 -13.62 9.84 6.11
CA GLU A 70 -14.80 9.01 6.31
C GLU A 70 -14.85 7.85 5.31
N LEU A 71 -14.43 8.07 4.05
CA LEU A 71 -14.26 6.97 3.08
C LEU A 71 -13.33 5.88 3.61
N VAL A 72 -12.19 6.28 4.19
CA VAL A 72 -11.22 5.33 4.78
C VAL A 72 -11.84 4.59 5.96
N ARG A 73 -12.61 5.27 6.81
CA ARG A 73 -13.32 4.65 7.93
C ARG A 73 -14.35 3.63 7.43
N LEU A 74 -15.19 4.00 6.47
CA LEU A 74 -16.18 3.11 5.85
C LEU A 74 -15.52 1.85 5.25
N LEU A 75 -14.46 2.02 4.45
CA LEU A 75 -13.70 0.89 3.90
C LEU A 75 -13.11 -0.01 4.99
N THR A 76 -12.64 0.57 6.09
CA THR A 76 -12.02 -0.18 7.19
C THR A 76 -13.07 -0.97 7.97
N THR A 77 -14.19 -0.31 8.33
CA THR A 77 -15.32 -0.94 9.03
C THR A 77 -15.99 -2.03 8.18
N ALA A 78 -16.07 -1.84 6.86
CA ALA A 78 -16.59 -2.84 5.93
C ALA A 78 -15.60 -4.01 5.66
N GLY A 79 -14.37 -3.95 6.17
CA GLY A 79 -13.34 -4.95 5.89
C GLY A 79 -12.83 -4.95 4.44
N LEU A 80 -13.11 -3.90 3.67
CA LEU A 80 -12.77 -3.77 2.26
C LEU A 80 -11.43 -3.07 2.01
N ARG A 81 -10.89 -2.38 3.03
CA ARG A 81 -9.64 -1.61 2.92
C ARG A 81 -8.47 -2.49 2.50
N ARG A 82 -7.82 -2.16 1.38
CA ARG A 82 -6.60 -2.82 0.88
C ARG A 82 -5.44 -1.85 0.76
N PRO A 83 -4.61 -1.70 1.82
CA PRO A 83 -3.49 -0.78 1.80
C PRO A 83 -2.49 -1.10 0.70
N LYS A 84 -2.02 -0.06 -0.01
CA LYS A 84 -0.84 -0.16 -0.87
C LYS A 84 0.36 -0.48 0.01
N ARG A 85 0.89 -1.71 -0.07
CA ARG A 85 2.15 -2.07 0.60
C ARG A 85 3.25 -1.13 0.09
N ARG A 86 3.68 -0.18 0.92
CA ARG A 86 4.96 0.51 0.71
C ARG A 86 6.05 -0.56 0.78
N GLY A 87 7.03 -0.47 -0.11
CA GLY A 87 7.97 -1.55 -0.43
C GLY A 87 8.51 -2.34 0.77
N ARG A 88 8.77 -3.63 0.51
CA ARG A 88 9.45 -4.59 1.38
C ARG A 88 10.47 -3.89 2.32
N PRO A 89 10.50 -4.18 3.63
CA PRO A 89 11.57 -3.65 4.48
C PRO A 89 12.91 -4.01 3.83
N ARG A 90 13.83 -3.03 3.74
CA ARG A 90 15.19 -3.28 3.25
C ARG A 90 15.72 -4.48 4.03
N ARG A 91 16.08 -5.55 3.32
CA ARG A 91 16.82 -6.66 3.91
C ARG A 91 18.07 -6.04 4.57
N PRO A 92 18.31 -6.24 5.88
CA PRO A 92 19.54 -5.77 6.49
C PRO A 92 20.72 -6.33 5.69
N PRO A 93 21.82 -5.57 5.51
CA PRO A 93 23.00 -6.09 4.84
C PRO A 93 23.39 -7.41 5.53
N ALA A 94 23.65 -8.44 4.73
CA ALA A 94 24.12 -9.72 5.27
C ALA A 94 25.35 -9.44 6.13
N ALA A 95 25.34 -9.93 7.37
CA ALA A 95 26.51 -9.86 8.23
C ALA A 95 27.70 -10.45 7.48
N PRO A 96 28.90 -9.84 7.56
CA PRO A 96 30.08 -10.42 6.95
C PRO A 96 30.28 -11.82 7.54
N SER A 97 30.46 -12.80 6.64
CA SER A 97 30.81 -14.17 7.00
C SER A 97 32.10 -14.14 7.84
N PRO A 98 32.22 -14.91 8.94
CA PRO A 98 33.45 -14.93 9.71
C PRO A 98 34.56 -15.52 8.84
N ALA A 99 35.52 -14.66 8.47
CA ALA A 99 36.73 -15.09 7.81
C ALA A 99 37.47 -16.10 8.69
N ALA A 100 37.88 -17.18 8.05
CA ALA A 100 38.67 -18.25 8.63
C ALA A 100 39.97 -17.74 9.27
N GLY A 101 40.32 -18.35 10.40
CA GLY A 101 41.70 -18.66 10.77
C GLY A 101 42.58 -17.48 11.19
N SER A 102 42.66 -17.26 12.51
CA SER A 102 43.89 -16.74 13.10
C SER A 102 44.30 -17.68 14.23
N LEU A 103 45.25 -18.57 13.92
CA LEU A 103 46.03 -19.32 14.89
C LEU A 103 46.99 -18.34 15.59
N PRO A 104 47.11 -18.36 16.92
CA PRO A 104 48.19 -17.63 17.58
C PRO A 104 49.51 -18.42 17.48
N PRO A 105 50.67 -17.78 17.24
CA PRO A 105 51.95 -18.40 17.57
C PRO A 105 52.18 -18.26 19.09
N GLY A 106 51.92 -19.33 19.82
CA GLY A 106 52.36 -19.49 21.21
C GLY A 106 53.88 -19.73 21.25
N GLY A 107 54.57 -18.92 22.03
CA GLY A 107 56.03 -18.74 22.02
C GLY A 107 56.88 -19.93 22.49
N ALA A 108 58.15 -19.80 22.16
CA ALA A 108 59.25 -20.67 22.54
C ALA A 108 59.58 -20.58 24.03
N VAL A 109 59.87 -21.73 24.65
CA VAL A 109 60.85 -21.91 25.74
C VAL A 109 61.48 -23.31 25.58
N GLY A 110 62.81 -23.38 25.40
CA GLY A 110 63.60 -24.62 25.60
C GLY A 110 64.11 -24.69 27.05
N PRO A 111 65.21 -25.43 27.37
CA PRO A 111 65.77 -26.63 26.74
C PRO A 111 66.01 -27.79 27.75
N GLY A 112 66.35 -28.97 27.24
CA GLY A 112 67.21 -29.95 27.93
C GLY A 112 66.53 -31.12 28.65
N ALA A 113 66.83 -32.36 28.22
CA ALA A 113 67.57 -33.35 29.02
C ALA A 113 67.63 -34.69 28.28
N GLU A 114 68.84 -35.25 28.35
CA GLU A 114 69.39 -36.48 27.83
C GLU A 114 68.83 -37.76 28.49
N LYS A 115 69.21 -38.91 27.91
CA LYS A 115 69.22 -40.31 28.40
C LYS A 115 67.98 -41.12 27.94
N SER A 116 68.09 -42.34 27.41
CA SER A 116 69.19 -43.31 27.40
C SER A 116 69.03 -44.28 26.22
#